data_AF-A0A2E7PZJ2-F1
#
_entry.id   AF-A0A2E7PZJ2-F1
#
_cell.length_a   1.000
_cell.length_b   1.000
_cell.length_c   1.000
_cell.angle_alpha   90.00
_cell.angle_beta   90.00
_cell.angle_gamma   90.00
#
_symmetry.space_group_name_H-M   'P 1'
#
loop_
_entity.id
_entity.type
_entity.pdbx_description
1 polymer ?
#
loop_
_entity_poly.entity_id
_entity_poly.type
_entity_poly.pdbx_seq_one_letter_code
_entity_poly.pdbx_strand_id
1 'polypeptide(L)'
;MFNSRNIIAAILAGIAGTIANSIAVSAALGAPLLDLIFSFGREAVAILVALLLIPIFARMEGAAAWLTGFLTLAIVPSILAKTVFAIEAGWTTVLILNAVYAITAVIVYVLIAKRSVV
;
A
#
# COMPACT_ATOMS: atom_id res chain seq x y z
N MET A 1 14.36 -3.61 11.96
CA MET A 1 15.69 -3.26 11.43
C MET A 1 15.63 -3.21 9.91
N PHE A 2 16.15 -2.14 9.31
CA PHE A 2 16.34 -2.05 7.86
C PHE A 2 17.48 -2.98 7.47
N ASN A 3 17.14 -4.08 6.80
CA ASN A 3 18.08 -5.00 6.18
C ASN A 3 17.58 -5.30 4.77
N SER A 4 18.46 -5.81 3.90
CA SER A 4 18.14 -6.03 2.48
C SER A 4 16.89 -6.88 2.30
N ARG A 5 16.67 -7.88 3.16
CA ARG A 5 15.48 -8.73 3.14
C ARG A 5 14.18 -7.95 3.38
N ASN A 6 14.13 -7.12 4.42
CA ASN A 6 12.92 -6.33 4.74
C ASN A 6 12.68 -5.23 3.72
N ILE A 7 13.74 -4.66 3.14
CA ILE A 7 13.64 -3.68 2.05
C ILE A 7 13.03 -4.34 0.82
N ILE A 8 13.56 -5.49 0.40
CA ILE A 8 13.01 -6.25 -0.74
C ILE A 8 11.57 -6.65 -0.46
N ALA A 9 11.25 -7.14 0.75
CA ALA A 9 9.89 -7.49 1.14
C ALA A 9 8.92 -6.31 1.03
N ALA A 10 9.32 -5.12 1.50
CA ALA A 10 8.49 -3.92 1.44
C ALA A 10 8.30 -3.42 -0.01
N ILE A 11 9.34 -3.49 -0.85
CA ILE A 11 9.24 -3.12 -2.27
C ILE A 11 8.27 -4.06 -2.99
N LEU A 12 8.43 -5.38 -2.83
CA LEU A 12 7.55 -6.37 -3.45
C LEU A 12 6.11 -6.25 -2.94
N ALA A 13 5.93 -5.95 -1.65
CA ALA A 13 4.63 -5.64 -1.07
C ALA A 13 3.99 -4.40 -1.68
N GLY A 14 4.76 -3.32 -1.86
CA GLY A 14 4.32 -2.11 -2.53
C GLY A 14 3.84 -2.40 -3.95
N ILE A 15 4.66 -3.10 -4.76
CA ILE A 15 4.31 -3.49 -6.14
C ILE A 15 3.03 -4.33 -6.18
N ALA A 16 2.92 -5.35 -5.33
CA ALA A 16 1.72 -6.18 -5.28
C ALA A 16 0.49 -5.38 -4.87
N GLY A 17 0.64 -4.47 -3.89
CA GLY A 17 -0.42 -3.58 -3.46
C GLY A 17 -0.89 -2.66 -4.58
N THR A 18 0.02 -2.06 -5.35
CA THR A 18 -0.37 -1.11 -6.39
C THR A 18 -1.01 -1.79 -7.60
N ILE A 19 -0.59 -3.01 -7.93
CA ILE A 19 -1.28 -3.85 -8.92
C ILE A 19 -2.71 -4.12 -8.45
N ALA A 20 -2.89 -4.56 -7.20
CA ALA A 20 -4.21 -4.84 -6.65
C ALA A 20 -5.11 -3.59 -6.62
N ASN A 21 -4.55 -2.44 -6.25
CA ASN A 21 -5.24 -1.16 -6.29
C ASN A 21 -5.65 -0.77 -7.71
N SER A 22 -4.75 -0.90 -8.69
CA SER A 22 -5.04 -0.57 -10.09
C SER A 22 -6.17 -1.44 -10.65
N ILE A 23 -6.17 -2.74 -10.31
CA ILE A 23 -7.26 -3.66 -10.65
C ILE A 23 -8.56 -3.20 -10.00
N ALA A 24 -8.54 -2.87 -8.71
CA ALA A 24 -9.73 -2.41 -7.99
C ALA A 24 -10.29 -1.09 -8.56
N VAL A 25 -9.42 -0.13 -8.87
CA VAL A 25 -9.78 1.16 -9.48
C VAL A 25 -10.38 0.93 -10.88
N SER A 26 -9.74 0.10 -11.70
CA SER A 26 -10.22 -0.23 -13.05
C SER A 26 -11.59 -0.90 -12.99
N ALA A 27 -11.78 -1.87 -12.10
CA ALA A 27 -13.04 -2.57 -11.93
C ALA A 27 -14.16 -1.67 -11.36
N ALA A 28 -13.85 -0.77 -10.43
CA ALA A 28 -14.84 0.07 -9.77
C ALA A 28 -15.22 1.33 -10.57
N LEU A 29 -14.26 1.93 -11.28
CA LEU A 29 -14.41 3.24 -11.93
C LEU A 29 -14.28 3.19 -13.45
N GLY A 30 -14.01 2.02 -14.04
CA GLY A 30 -13.86 1.85 -15.49
C GLY A 30 -12.58 2.47 -16.06
N ALA A 31 -11.60 2.80 -15.23
CA ALA A 31 -10.35 3.41 -15.67
C ALA A 31 -9.45 2.40 -16.41
N PRO A 32 -8.69 2.83 -17.44
CA PRO A 32 -7.80 1.93 -18.19
C PRO A 32 -6.71 1.33 -17.30
N LEU A 33 -6.69 0.00 -17.15
CA LEU A 33 -5.81 -0.69 -16.21
C LEU A 33 -4.32 -0.43 -16.48
N LEU A 34 -3.90 -0.45 -17.75
CA LEU A 34 -2.49 -0.28 -18.10
C LEU A 34 -2.00 1.14 -17.80
N ASP A 35 -2.83 2.15 -18.02
CA ASP A 35 -2.48 3.55 -17.70
C ASP A 35 -2.30 3.75 -16.20
N LEU A 36 -3.09 3.05 -15.39
CA LEU A 36 -2.94 3.03 -13.94
C LEU A 36 -1.61 2.35 -13.55
N ILE A 37 -1.37 1.13 -14.01
CA ILE A 37 -0.16 0.35 -13.66
C ILE A 37 1.14 1.04 -14.11
N PHE A 38 1.13 1.73 -15.25
CA PHE A 38 2.30 2.44 -15.77
C PHE A 38 2.38 3.91 -15.33
N SER A 39 1.53 4.35 -14.40
CA SER A 39 1.58 5.69 -13.82
C SER A 39 2.78 5.84 -12.87
N PHE A 40 3.97 6.04 -13.43
CA PHE A 40 5.24 6.00 -12.70
C PHE A 40 5.23 6.83 -11.41
N GLY A 41 4.71 8.06 -11.44
CA GLY A 41 4.68 8.94 -10.28
C GLY A 41 3.83 8.39 -9.12
N ARG A 42 2.65 7.86 -9.43
CA ARG A 42 1.74 7.28 -8.41
C ARG A 42 2.32 5.99 -7.84
N GLU A 43 2.80 5.12 -8.72
CA GLU A 43 3.31 3.79 -8.37
C GLU A 43 4.59 3.89 -7.53
N ALA A 44 5.53 4.74 -7.94
CA ALA A 44 6.77 4.97 -7.20
C ALA A 44 6.47 5.50 -5.78
N VAL A 45 5.58 6.47 -5.66
CA VAL A 45 5.19 7.02 -4.35
C VAL A 45 4.53 5.95 -3.48
N ALA A 46 3.62 5.14 -4.03
CA ALA A 46 2.99 4.07 -3.27
C ALA A 46 4.03 3.04 -2.78
N ILE A 47 4.95 2.60 -3.64
CA ILE A 47 6.04 1.69 -3.25
C ILE A 47 6.91 2.31 -2.14
N LEU A 48 7.22 3.61 -2.22
CA LEU A 48 7.95 4.30 -1.16
C LEU A 48 7.17 4.33 0.16
N VAL A 49 5.85 4.54 0.13
CA VAL A 49 4.99 4.48 1.32
C VAL A 49 4.98 3.07 1.94
N ALA A 50 5.06 2.00 1.14
CA ALA A 50 5.16 0.63 1.65
C ALA A 50 6.41 0.41 2.53
N LEU A 51 7.47 1.19 2.36
CA LEU A 51 8.66 1.12 3.22
C LEU A 51 8.36 1.45 4.70
N LEU A 52 7.24 2.13 5.00
CA LEU A 52 6.79 2.38 6.37
C LEU A 52 6.44 1.09 7.13
N LEU A 53 6.18 -0.02 6.43
CA LEU A 53 5.99 -1.33 7.07
C LEU A 53 7.24 -1.79 7.83
N ILE A 54 8.44 -1.38 7.39
CA ILE A 54 9.70 -1.75 8.02
C ILE A 54 9.80 -1.21 9.45
N PRO A 55 9.69 0.11 9.71
CA PRO A 55 9.73 0.63 11.07
C PRO A 55 8.52 0.23 11.92
N ILE A 56 7.34 0.00 11.33
CA ILE A 56 6.13 -0.44 12.06
C ILE A 56 6.35 -1.84 12.64
N PHE A 57 6.66 -2.83 11.80
CA PHE A 57 6.92 -4.21 12.22
C PHE A 57 8.29 -4.40 12.90
N ALA A 58 9.07 -3.33 13.06
CA ALA A 58 10.27 -3.33 13.88
C ALA A 58 10.00 -2.85 15.32
N ARG A 59 8.89 -2.17 15.58
CA ARG A 59 8.55 -1.57 16.88
C ARG A 59 7.30 -2.18 17.51
N MET A 60 6.48 -2.86 16.72
CA MET A 60 5.20 -3.42 17.13
C MET A 60 5.13 -4.88 16.69
N GLU A 61 4.28 -5.65 17.37
CA GLU A 61 4.07 -7.08 17.09
C GLU A 61 2.58 -7.40 16.96
N GLY A 62 2.29 -8.58 16.40
CA GLY A 62 0.94 -9.14 16.27
C GLY A 62 -0.08 -8.18 15.65
N ALA A 63 -1.29 -8.19 16.20
CA ALA A 63 -2.42 -7.40 15.70
C ALA A 63 -2.16 -5.89 15.66
N ALA A 64 -1.36 -5.36 16.60
CA ALA A 64 -1.08 -3.93 16.67
C ALA A 64 -0.23 -3.46 15.48
N ALA A 65 0.77 -4.26 15.08
CA ALA A 65 1.58 -3.98 13.89
C ALA A 65 0.75 -4.05 12.60
N TRP A 66 -0.12 -5.06 12.50
CA TRP A 66 -1.03 -5.23 11.37
C TRP A 66 -1.98 -4.05 11.21
N LEU A 67 -2.68 -3.67 12.29
CA LEU A 67 -3.63 -2.57 12.26
C LEU A 67 -2.94 -1.24 11.94
N THR A 68 -1.78 -1.00 12.55
CA THR A 68 -0.99 0.21 12.29
C THR A 68 -0.50 0.25 10.84
N GLY A 69 0.00 -0.87 10.32
CA GLY A 69 0.42 -0.99 8.93
C GLY A 69 -0.74 -0.71 7.97
N PHE A 70 -1.87 -1.39 8.17
CA PHE A 70 -3.07 -1.21 7.35
C PHE A 70 -3.55 0.25 7.35
N LEU A 71 -3.74 0.84 8.54
CA LEU A 71 -4.22 2.22 8.66
C LEU A 71 -3.23 3.20 8.05
N THR A 72 -1.93 3.02 8.27
CA THR A 72 -0.89 3.89 7.69
C THR A 72 -0.93 3.84 6.16
N LEU A 73 -0.97 2.63 5.59
CA LEU A 73 -0.97 2.44 4.14
C LEU A 73 -2.33 2.76 3.50
N ALA A 74 -3.42 2.82 4.25
CA ALA A 74 -4.70 3.29 3.72
C ALA A 74 -4.77 4.82 3.75
N ILE A 75 -4.34 5.45 4.85
CA ILE A 75 -4.50 6.88 5.09
C ILE A 75 -3.47 7.70 4.32
N VAL A 76 -2.17 7.35 4.40
CA VAL A 76 -1.11 8.15 3.79
C VAL A 76 -1.29 8.28 2.27
N PRO A 77 -1.48 7.19 1.50
CA PRO A 77 -1.77 7.31 0.07
C PRO A 77 -3.08 8.01 -0.24
N SER A 78 -4.09 7.91 0.64
CA SER A 78 -5.37 8.62 0.44
C SER A 78 -5.20 10.13 0.57
N ILE A 79 -4.40 10.60 1.53
CA ILE A 79 -4.06 12.01 1.66
C ILE A 79 -3.30 12.46 0.40
N LEU A 80 -2.26 11.72 -0.01
CA LEU A 80 -1.47 12.04 -1.20
C LEU A 80 -2.31 12.05 -2.49
N ALA A 81 -3.27 11.13 -2.62
CA ALA A 81 -4.21 11.10 -3.74
C ALA A 81 -5.01 12.40 -3.83
N LYS A 82 -5.47 12.94 -2.69
CA LYS A 82 -6.26 14.18 -2.66
C LYS A 82 -5.41 15.44 -2.80
N THR A 83 -4.20 15.47 -2.25
CA THR A 83 -3.39 16.69 -2.17
C THR A 83 -2.32 16.81 -3.25
N VAL A 84 -1.67 15.71 -3.63
CA VAL A 84 -0.55 15.70 -4.58
C VAL A 84 -1.01 15.29 -5.97
N PHE A 85 -1.86 14.25 -6.06
CA PHE A 85 -2.35 13.73 -7.33
C PHE A 85 -3.71 14.32 -7.77
N ALA A 86 -4.27 15.24 -6.97
CA ALA A 86 -5.52 15.95 -7.26
C ALA A 86 -6.70 15.04 -7.70
N ILE A 87 -6.79 13.83 -7.14
CA ILE A 87 -7.85 12.88 -7.48
C ILE A 87 -9.21 13.43 -7.02
N GLU A 88 -10.14 13.60 -7.96
CA GLU A 88 -11.45 14.22 -7.69
C GLU A 88 -12.45 13.29 -6.99
N ALA A 89 -12.20 11.98 -6.99
CA ALA A 89 -13.07 11.00 -6.34
C ALA A 89 -13.33 11.34 -4.86
N GLY A 90 -14.53 10.97 -4.38
CA GLY A 90 -14.93 11.17 -2.99
C GLY A 90 -13.97 10.47 -2.01
N TRP A 91 -13.80 11.04 -0.82
CA TRP A 91 -12.89 10.51 0.21
C TRP A 91 -13.13 9.04 0.53
N THR A 92 -14.40 8.63 0.65
CA THR A 92 -14.78 7.24 0.91
C THR A 92 -14.28 6.30 -0.19
N THR A 93 -14.45 6.68 -1.45
CA THR A 93 -13.96 5.88 -2.60
C THR A 93 -12.44 5.74 -2.56
N VAL A 94 -11.73 6.85 -2.32
CA VAL A 94 -10.26 6.86 -2.24
C VAL A 94 -9.77 5.98 -1.09
N LEU A 95 -10.38 6.09 0.09
CA LEU A 95 -10.02 5.28 1.26
C LEU A 95 -10.28 3.80 1.04
N ILE A 96 -11.41 3.42 0.44
CA ILE A 96 -11.73 2.01 0.16
C ILE A 96 -10.74 1.42 -0.83
N LEU A 97 -10.44 2.13 -1.93
CA LEU A 97 -9.49 1.64 -2.93
C LEU A 97 -8.07 1.54 -2.35
N ASN A 98 -7.65 2.51 -1.53
CA ASN A 98 -6.37 2.43 -0.84
C ASN A 98 -6.35 1.42 0.31
N ALA A 99 -7.51 1.03 0.86
CA ALA A 99 -7.59 -0.10 1.79
C ALA A 99 -7.24 -1.42 1.08
N VAL A 100 -7.62 -1.59 -0.20
CA VAL A 100 -7.20 -2.74 -1.02
C VAL A 100 -5.68 -2.75 -1.18
N TYR A 101 -5.10 -1.61 -1.53
CA TYR A 101 -3.63 -1.45 -1.56
C TYR A 101 -3.01 -1.87 -0.21
N ALA A 102 -3.51 -1.30 0.89
CA ALA A 102 -2.95 -1.46 2.21
C ALA A 102 -3.00 -2.92 2.70
N ILE A 103 -4.15 -3.59 2.54
CA ILE A 103 -4.30 -4.98 2.98
C ILE A 103 -3.41 -5.91 2.18
N THR A 104 -3.34 -5.74 0.85
CA THR A 104 -2.46 -6.53 0.00
C THR A 104 -1.00 -6.33 0.36
N ALA A 105 -0.56 -5.08 0.53
CA ALA A 105 0.82 -4.78 0.89
C ALA A 105 1.20 -5.36 2.27
N VAL A 106 0.34 -5.21 3.29
CA VAL A 106 0.62 -5.76 4.62
C VAL A 106 0.73 -7.29 4.57
N ILE A 107 -0.21 -7.97 3.90
CA ILE A 107 -0.18 -9.44 3.73
C ILE A 107 1.13 -9.87 3.08
N VAL A 108 1.46 -9.29 1.92
CA VAL A 108 2.66 -9.67 1.15
C VAL A 108 3.93 -9.42 1.95
N TYR A 109 4.01 -8.28 2.64
CA TYR A 109 5.15 -7.96 3.49
C TYR A 109 5.34 -8.98 4.62
N VAL A 110 4.26 -9.31 5.34
CA VAL A 110 4.31 -10.26 6.46
C VAL A 110 4.73 -11.65 5.99
N LEU A 111 4.20 -12.11 4.86
CA LEU A 111 4.56 -13.40 4.26
C LEU A 111 6.05 -13.46 3.87
N ILE A 112 6.55 -12.45 3.16
CA ILE A 112 7.94 -12.44 2.68
C ILE A 112 8.92 -12.21 3.85
N ALA A 113 8.61 -11.27 4.74
CA ALA A 113 9.43 -10.96 5.90
C ALA A 113 9.33 -12.02 7.01
N LYS A 114 8.45 -13.03 6.87
CA LYS A 114 8.18 -14.09 7.87
C LYS A 114 7.90 -13.48 9.24
N ARG A 115 7.00 -12.51 9.30
CA ARG A 115 6.56 -11.88 10.55
C ARG A 115 5.37 -12.64 11.12
N SER A 116 5.21 -12.61 12.44
CA SER A 116 4.06 -13.25 13.09
C SER A 116 2.75 -12.61 12.65
N VAL A 117 1.78 -13.46 12.33
CA VAL A 117 0.41 -13.06 11.95
C VAL A 117 -0.45 -12.79 13.19
N VAL A 118 -0.02 -13.33 14.34
CA VAL A 118 -0.66 -13.23 15.65
C VAL A 118 0.44 -13.11 16.69
#